data_AF-A0A640KWB8-F1
#
_entry.id   AF-A0A640KWB8-F1
#
_cell.length_a   1.000
_cell.length_b   1.000
_cell.length_c   1.000
_cell.angle_alpha   90.00
_cell.angle_beta   90.00
_cell.angle_gamma   90.00
#
_symmetry.space_group_name_H-M   'P 1'
#
loop_
_entity.id
_entity.type
_entity.pdbx_description
1 polymer ?
#
loop_
_entity_poly.entity_id
_entity_poly.type
_entity_poly.pdbx_seq_one_letter_code
_entity_poly.pdbx_strand_id
1 'polypeptide(L)'
;MNATTNISANTDASSSCPASHVSTPGTMSVLEPYKRPGPRSSMAASVTSQQQRLPQSTHAGKSNKIQASAVSSSVVPHAPGTASQGDQSRMGDGIPDDTVNSYSSHPAAPLDRPREEEFDEVERRARMALESIAMRDEDLETSKGDHVEALQSYRSACEGRAMYREAYLVQQVLRNLRLEEESRHVRGITEQQMEERRILEEAHCQEFREFHHSWNARIDAFEEEQLEAELTLLERQNEELIHFQEEMRNFQPRLLRYSRSLLESRLKQQTLAKQRDYVGAQVQKAHAEAIEAVDIERFETERMSLFERREYAARHRHQQELYALRTKVESRRLYLERYRKQELDVLLQRYINARRSMESQQNIVRNKTGTLLLKHACNMKTDSSGTAVLVESAGSGTFGTVVQRRQAYEMRASKGSTNGPSICAQDGKTM
;
A
#
# COMPACT_ATOMS: atom_id res chain seq x y z
N MET A 1 -30.71 30.64 -70.74
CA MET A 1 -31.65 31.42 -69.90
C MET A 1 -31.10 31.40 -68.50
N ASN A 2 -30.67 32.58 -68.05
CA ASN A 2 -29.92 32.80 -66.82
C ASN A 2 -30.88 32.91 -65.64
N ALA A 3 -30.52 32.34 -64.49
CA ALA A 3 -31.09 32.74 -63.21
C ALA A 3 -29.99 32.71 -62.15
N THR A 4 -29.36 33.87 -62.04
CA THR A 4 -28.47 34.34 -60.99
C THR A 4 -29.27 34.52 -59.70
N THR A 5 -28.74 34.10 -58.55
CA THR A 5 -29.17 34.70 -57.27
C THR A 5 -27.99 34.78 -56.31
N ASN A 6 -27.58 36.03 -56.08
CA ASN A 6 -26.65 36.48 -55.06
C ASN A 6 -27.23 36.27 -53.65
N ILE A 7 -26.40 35.83 -52.70
CA ILE A 7 -26.53 36.19 -51.30
C ILE A 7 -25.14 36.61 -50.79
N SER A 8 -25.14 37.74 -50.10
CA SER A 8 -24.00 38.54 -49.67
C SER A 8 -23.72 38.36 -48.18
N ALA A 9 -22.46 38.61 -47.83
CA ALA A 9 -21.96 39.31 -46.63
C ALA A 9 -21.69 38.54 -45.32
N ASN A 10 -20.39 38.60 -44.99
CA ASN A 10 -19.77 38.92 -43.70
C ASN A 10 -19.54 37.80 -42.67
N THR A 11 -18.25 37.51 -42.43
CA THR A 11 -17.64 37.85 -41.14
C THR A 11 -16.11 37.86 -41.24
N ASP A 12 -15.54 39.00 -40.90
CA ASP A 12 -14.11 39.23 -40.67
C ASP A 12 -13.62 38.44 -39.45
N ALA A 13 -12.47 37.79 -39.58
CA ALA A 13 -11.59 37.47 -38.45
C ALA A 13 -10.16 37.30 -38.95
N SER A 14 -9.45 38.42 -39.03
CA SER A 14 -8.00 38.49 -39.14
C SER A 14 -7.37 38.17 -37.78
N SER A 15 -6.56 37.12 -37.69
CA SER A 15 -5.42 37.09 -36.75
C SER A 15 -4.46 35.98 -37.17
N SER A 16 -3.41 36.38 -37.88
CA SER A 16 -2.29 35.56 -38.28
C SER A 16 -1.01 36.24 -37.81
N CYS A 17 -0.20 35.52 -37.02
CA CYS A 17 1.22 35.80 -36.74
C CYS A 17 1.84 34.55 -36.07
N PRO A 18 3.17 34.35 -36.14
CA PRO A 18 3.73 33.28 -36.95
C PRO A 18 4.53 32.22 -36.19
N ALA A 19 4.89 31.17 -36.94
CA ALA A 19 5.80 30.10 -36.59
C ALA A 19 7.16 30.58 -36.03
N SER A 20 7.71 29.86 -35.06
CA SER A 20 8.99 29.13 -35.15
C SER A 20 9.49 28.71 -33.76
N HIS A 21 9.91 27.44 -33.63
CA HIS A 21 11.22 27.01 -33.13
C HIS A 21 11.16 25.57 -32.58
N VAL A 22 11.65 24.67 -33.45
CA VAL A 22 12.19 23.35 -33.16
C VAL A 22 13.33 23.48 -32.15
N SER A 23 13.28 22.72 -31.06
CA SER A 23 14.43 22.36 -30.22
C SER A 23 14.13 21.13 -29.37
N THR A 24 14.54 19.97 -29.89
CA THR A 24 14.99 18.79 -29.12
C THR A 24 16.38 18.47 -29.69
N PRO A 25 17.40 18.17 -28.86
CA PRO A 25 17.43 16.86 -28.21
C PRO A 25 18.06 16.86 -26.79
N GLY A 26 17.63 15.89 -25.98
CA GLY A 26 18.22 15.55 -24.69
C GLY A 26 18.04 14.06 -24.42
N THR A 27 18.76 13.25 -25.17
CA THR A 27 18.91 11.79 -25.00
C THR A 27 19.40 11.48 -23.58
N MET A 28 18.53 10.97 -22.71
CA MET A 28 18.94 10.22 -21.52
C MET A 28 18.71 8.74 -21.77
N SER A 29 19.84 8.09 -22.01
CA SER A 29 20.02 6.66 -22.22
C SER A 29 19.61 5.83 -21.00
N VAL A 30 18.96 4.71 -21.30
CA VAL A 30 19.26 3.37 -20.78
C VAL A 30 18.89 3.12 -19.31
N LEU A 31 17.68 2.60 -19.11
CA LEU A 31 17.39 1.68 -18.02
C LEU A 31 17.71 0.25 -18.49
N GLU A 32 18.84 -0.27 -18.04
CA GLU A 32 19.18 -1.68 -18.14
C GLU A 32 18.19 -2.54 -17.31
N PRO A 33 17.71 -3.67 -17.84
CA PRO A 33 17.01 -4.66 -17.04
C PRO A 33 18.01 -5.46 -16.17
N TYR A 34 17.80 -5.40 -14.85
CA TYR A 34 18.48 -6.21 -13.84
C TYR A 34 18.36 -7.71 -14.16
N LYS A 35 19.44 -8.35 -14.62
CA LYS A 35 19.53 -9.81 -14.81
C LYS A 35 19.93 -10.48 -13.49
N ARG A 36 19.07 -11.37 -12.99
CA ARG A 36 19.36 -12.28 -11.87
C ARG A 36 20.25 -13.43 -12.36
N PRO A 37 21.42 -13.72 -11.72
CA PRO A 37 22.26 -14.84 -12.14
C PRO A 37 21.70 -16.16 -11.60
N GLY A 38 21.27 -17.04 -12.50
CA GLY A 38 21.01 -18.46 -12.22
C GLY A 38 22.24 -19.31 -12.57
N PRO A 39 22.49 -20.42 -11.85
CA PRO A 39 23.73 -21.18 -11.99
C PRO A 39 23.77 -22.00 -13.29
N ARG A 40 24.91 -21.94 -13.97
CA ARG A 40 25.24 -22.75 -15.14
C ARG A 40 25.44 -24.22 -14.71
N SER A 41 24.69 -25.12 -15.33
CA SER A 41 25.01 -26.55 -15.37
C SER A 41 25.32 -26.93 -16.81
N SER A 42 26.56 -27.35 -17.04
CA SER A 42 27.04 -27.93 -18.29
C SER A 42 26.60 -29.39 -18.40
N MET A 43 26.22 -29.86 -19.60
CA MET A 43 26.65 -31.14 -20.18
C MET A 43 25.99 -31.38 -21.56
N ALA A 44 26.87 -31.61 -22.54
CA ALA A 44 26.83 -32.61 -23.61
C ALA A 44 25.73 -32.65 -24.69
N ALA A 45 26.19 -33.04 -25.88
CA ALA A 45 25.55 -33.05 -27.19
C ALA A 45 24.88 -34.39 -27.56
N SER A 46 23.91 -34.34 -28.50
CA SER A 46 23.61 -35.29 -29.61
C SER A 46 22.19 -34.97 -30.15
N VAL A 47 22.03 -34.53 -31.40
CA VAL A 47 21.64 -35.30 -32.61
C VAL A 47 20.47 -36.28 -32.35
N THR A 48 19.26 -36.05 -32.90
CA THR A 48 18.65 -36.70 -34.10
C THR A 48 17.12 -36.44 -34.18
N SER A 49 16.65 -36.25 -35.42
CA SER A 49 15.34 -36.34 -36.09
C SER A 49 14.03 -36.87 -35.44
N GLN A 50 12.95 -36.22 -35.90
CA GLN A 50 11.65 -36.75 -36.40
C GLN A 50 10.55 -37.39 -35.51
N GLN A 51 9.36 -36.78 -35.69
CA GLN A 51 8.00 -37.34 -35.86
C GLN A 51 7.14 -37.88 -34.68
N GLN A 52 6.02 -37.17 -34.52
CA GLN A 52 4.61 -37.61 -34.43
C GLN A 52 4.00 -38.28 -33.17
N ARG A 53 2.79 -37.77 -32.87
CA ARG A 53 1.60 -38.33 -32.18
C ARG A 53 1.36 -38.05 -30.67
N LEU A 54 0.29 -37.27 -30.46
CA LEU A 54 -0.71 -37.25 -29.37
C LEU A 54 -1.45 -38.62 -29.20
N PRO A 55 -2.37 -38.81 -28.22
CA PRO A 55 -2.59 -38.21 -26.88
C PRO A 55 -2.96 -39.26 -25.78
N GLN A 56 -3.41 -38.77 -24.61
CA GLN A 56 -4.24 -39.38 -23.53
C GLN A 56 -3.49 -39.59 -22.20
N SER A 57 -3.87 -38.88 -21.13
CA SER A 57 -4.99 -39.12 -20.18
C SER A 57 -4.53 -39.99 -19.01
N THR A 58 -4.62 -39.47 -17.77
CA THR A 58 -5.45 -40.06 -16.67
C THR A 58 -5.21 -39.34 -15.34
N HIS A 59 -6.32 -38.84 -14.77
CA HIS A 59 -6.80 -38.95 -13.38
C HIS A 59 -6.03 -38.50 -12.12
N ALA A 60 -6.88 -38.07 -11.18
CA ALA A 60 -6.78 -37.92 -9.72
C ALA A 60 -6.26 -36.57 -9.20
N GLY A 61 -6.92 -35.82 -8.31
CA GLY A 61 -8.04 -36.10 -7.41
C GLY A 61 -7.61 -35.97 -5.94
N LYS A 62 -8.38 -35.22 -5.15
CA LYS A 62 -8.38 -35.03 -3.66
C LYS A 62 -7.46 -33.91 -3.14
N SER A 63 -8.02 -32.80 -2.66
CA SER A 63 -8.62 -32.59 -1.32
C SER A 63 -7.62 -32.76 -0.19
N ASN A 64 -7.24 -31.66 0.49
CA ASN A 64 -7.13 -31.71 1.95
C ASN A 64 -7.31 -30.34 2.62
N LYS A 65 -7.91 -30.47 3.80
CA LYS A 65 -8.52 -29.48 4.67
C LYS A 65 -7.57 -29.21 5.84
N ILE A 66 -7.50 -27.95 6.27
CA ILE A 66 -7.31 -27.43 7.63
C ILE A 66 -6.45 -28.28 8.59
N GLN A 67 -5.36 -27.70 9.12
CA GLN A 67 -5.05 -27.84 10.55
C GLN A 67 -4.21 -26.65 11.07
N ALA A 68 -4.78 -25.97 12.06
CA ALA A 68 -4.13 -25.03 12.95
C ALA A 68 -3.81 -25.74 14.27
N SER A 69 -2.66 -25.43 14.86
CA SER A 69 -2.28 -25.59 16.28
C SER A 69 -0.91 -24.87 16.42
N ALA A 70 -0.66 -23.85 17.24
CA ALA A 70 -0.69 -23.76 18.72
C ALA A 70 0.07 -24.96 19.34
N VAL A 71 1.11 -24.86 20.17
CA VAL A 71 1.29 -24.15 21.45
C VAL A 71 2.80 -24.21 21.84
N SER A 72 3.21 -23.35 22.78
CA SER A 72 4.30 -23.52 23.80
C SER A 72 5.58 -22.72 23.50
N SER A 73 5.96 -21.67 24.23
CA SER A 73 6.18 -21.48 25.68
C SER A 73 7.31 -22.35 26.26
N SER A 74 8.46 -21.72 26.54
CA SER A 74 9.34 -22.10 27.66
C SER A 74 10.25 -20.93 28.08
N VAL A 75 9.94 -20.36 29.25
CA VAL A 75 10.90 -19.78 30.22
C VAL A 75 11.55 -21.00 30.93
N VAL A 76 12.82 -21.07 31.38
CA VAL A 76 13.62 -20.42 32.45
C VAL A 76 15.05 -21.11 32.43
N PRO A 77 15.97 -21.08 33.44
CA PRO A 77 16.70 -20.03 34.20
C PRO A 77 18.25 -20.17 34.17
N HIS A 78 18.92 -19.27 34.92
CA HIS A 78 20.21 -19.38 35.66
C HIS A 78 21.46 -18.62 35.15
N ALA A 79 21.97 -17.80 36.08
CA ALA A 79 23.29 -17.16 36.23
C ALA A 79 24.44 -18.20 36.39
N PRO A 80 25.72 -17.90 36.75
CA PRO A 80 26.38 -16.62 37.15
C PRO A 80 27.83 -16.43 36.60
N GLY A 81 28.50 -15.32 36.98
CA GLY A 81 29.97 -15.16 36.90
C GLY A 81 30.39 -13.68 36.81
N THR A 82 30.86 -13.01 37.87
CA THR A 82 32.23 -12.96 38.45
C THR A 82 33.33 -12.41 37.52
N ALA A 83 33.75 -11.16 37.77
CA ALA A 83 35.14 -10.64 37.71
C ALA A 83 35.08 -9.15 38.15
N SER A 84 35.68 -8.71 39.26
CA SER A 84 37.10 -8.66 39.66
C SER A 84 37.87 -7.47 39.07
N GLN A 85 38.03 -6.41 39.87
CA GLN A 85 39.14 -5.43 39.95
C GLN A 85 38.64 -4.33 40.90
N GLY A 86 39.24 -4.00 42.05
CA GLY A 86 40.63 -3.89 42.48
C GLY A 86 40.79 -2.41 42.90
N ASP A 87 40.80 -2.02 44.18
CA ASP A 87 41.81 -2.18 45.24
C ASP A 87 42.45 -0.80 45.57
N GLN A 88 42.79 -0.61 46.86
CA GLN A 88 43.64 0.43 47.52
C GLN A 88 42.98 1.80 47.78
N SER A 89 42.91 2.37 48.99
CA SER A 89 43.83 2.38 50.15
C SER A 89 42.99 2.60 51.44
N ARG A 90 43.20 1.96 52.60
CA ARG A 90 44.35 1.70 53.49
C ARG A 90 44.69 2.86 54.48
N MET A 91 44.61 2.50 55.77
CA MET A 91 45.13 3.12 57.00
C MET A 91 44.34 4.31 57.58
N GLY A 92 44.00 4.36 58.88
CA GLY A 92 44.40 3.49 59.97
C GLY A 92 43.66 3.82 61.28
N ASP A 93 43.57 2.79 62.12
CA ASP A 93 43.14 2.83 63.51
C ASP A 93 44.15 3.60 64.39
N GLY A 94 43.61 4.25 65.43
CA GLY A 94 44.40 4.87 66.49
C GLY A 94 43.52 5.25 67.67
N ILE A 95 43.22 4.27 68.53
CA ILE A 95 42.81 4.49 69.92
C ILE A 95 44.07 4.83 70.72
N PRO A 96 44.03 5.84 71.60
CA PRO A 96 44.40 5.54 72.98
C PRO A 96 43.48 6.18 74.03
N ASP A 97 43.56 5.54 75.19
CA ASP A 97 42.80 5.70 76.41
C ASP A 97 43.24 6.89 77.28
N ASP A 98 42.38 7.17 78.25
CA ASP A 98 42.64 7.72 79.58
C ASP A 98 42.97 9.21 79.85
N THR A 99 42.10 9.77 80.73
CA THR A 99 42.33 10.78 81.79
C THR A 99 42.71 12.21 81.32
N VAL A 100 42.13 13.32 81.81
CA VAL A 100 41.98 13.77 83.20
C VAL A 100 40.85 14.82 83.32
N ASN A 101 40.10 14.69 84.40
CA ASN A 101 39.34 15.67 85.17
C ASN A 101 39.78 17.15 85.03
N SER A 102 38.87 18.06 84.67
CA SER A 102 38.95 19.47 85.08
C SER A 102 37.58 20.14 85.10
N TYR A 103 37.11 20.43 86.32
CA TYR A 103 35.99 21.33 86.59
C TYR A 103 36.34 22.75 86.10
N SER A 104 35.60 23.26 85.12
CA SER A 104 35.57 24.70 84.82
C SER A 104 34.12 25.18 84.77
N SER A 105 33.73 25.82 85.86
CA SER A 105 32.48 26.55 86.02
C SER A 105 32.44 27.72 85.04
N HIS A 106 31.65 27.59 83.96
CA HIS A 106 31.23 28.72 83.15
C HIS A 106 29.74 29.00 83.36
N PRO A 107 29.36 30.30 83.45
CA PRO A 107 28.04 30.72 83.88
C PRO A 107 26.95 30.43 82.83
N ALA A 108 25.75 30.14 83.31
CA ALA A 108 24.55 29.86 82.53
C ALA A 108 24.30 30.92 81.46
N ALA A 109 24.55 30.53 80.20
CA ALA A 109 24.07 31.24 79.02
C ALA A 109 22.59 30.86 78.77
N PRO A 110 21.76 31.80 78.30
CA PRO A 110 20.33 31.58 78.08
C PRO A 110 20.11 30.57 76.93
N LEU A 111 19.87 29.31 77.30
CA LEU A 111 19.36 28.27 76.43
C LEU A 111 17.89 28.60 76.10
N ASP A 112 17.60 28.96 74.84
CA ASP A 112 16.36 28.56 74.11
C ASP A 112 16.09 29.29 72.77
N ARG A 113 16.88 30.29 72.32
CA ARG A 113 16.51 31.08 71.10
C ARG A 113 16.91 30.59 69.70
N PRO A 114 18.03 29.88 69.43
CA PRO A 114 18.43 29.56 68.05
C PRO A 114 17.47 28.62 67.32
N ARG A 115 16.74 27.79 68.08
CA ARG A 115 15.81 26.79 67.55
C ARG A 115 14.51 27.38 67.00
N GLU A 116 14.21 28.64 67.34
CA GLU A 116 13.02 29.35 66.87
C GLU A 116 13.25 29.99 65.50
N GLU A 117 14.40 30.62 65.27
CA GLU A 117 14.78 31.27 64.02
C GLU A 117 14.87 30.29 62.82
N GLU A 118 15.45 29.11 63.05
CA GLU A 118 15.56 28.06 62.02
C GLU A 118 14.19 27.55 61.54
N PHE A 119 13.21 27.49 62.43
CA PHE A 119 11.85 27.07 62.05
C PHE A 119 11.11 28.15 61.28
N ASP A 120 11.25 29.41 61.67
CA ASP A 120 10.60 30.53 61.00
C ASP A 120 11.09 30.65 59.55
N GLU A 121 12.34 30.29 59.27
CA GLU A 121 12.87 30.19 57.91
C GLU A 121 12.24 29.07 57.09
N VAL A 122 12.09 27.88 57.70
CA VAL A 122 11.45 26.72 57.05
C VAL A 122 9.96 27.01 56.80
N GLU A 123 9.28 27.64 57.75
CA GLU A 123 7.88 28.04 57.62
C GLU A 123 7.70 29.09 56.50
N ARG A 124 8.58 30.10 56.44
CA ARG A 124 8.55 31.10 55.36
C ARG A 124 8.72 30.46 53.99
N ARG A 125 9.66 29.51 53.86
CA ARG A 125 9.89 28.75 52.62
C ARG A 125 8.66 27.93 52.23
N ALA A 126 8.02 27.26 53.19
CA ALA A 126 6.79 26.51 52.95
C ALA A 126 5.60 27.39 52.57
N ARG A 127 5.45 28.58 53.18
CA ARG A 127 4.41 29.54 52.80
C ARG A 127 4.58 30.03 51.36
N MET A 128 5.81 30.38 50.96
CA MET A 128 6.10 30.76 49.57
C MET A 128 5.78 29.61 48.59
N ALA A 129 6.12 28.37 48.94
CA ALA A 129 5.78 27.20 48.13
C ALA A 129 4.25 27.00 48.00
N LEU A 130 3.49 27.12 49.09
CA LEU A 130 2.03 27.00 49.08
C LEU A 130 1.36 28.13 48.28
N GLU A 131 1.88 29.36 48.38
CA GLU A 131 1.39 30.51 47.61
C GLU A 131 1.62 30.30 46.11
N SER A 132 2.81 29.86 45.69
CA SER A 132 3.11 29.53 44.30
C SER A 132 2.20 28.42 43.76
N ILE A 133 1.94 27.37 44.54
CA ILE A 133 1.01 26.30 44.18
C ILE A 133 -0.42 26.84 44.01
N ALA A 134 -0.87 27.73 44.90
CA ALA A 134 -2.21 28.32 44.84
C ALA A 134 -2.41 29.25 43.62
N MET A 135 -1.35 29.95 43.21
CA MET A 135 -1.39 30.88 42.07
C MET A 135 -1.31 30.19 40.70
N ARG A 136 -1.06 28.87 40.65
CA ARG A 136 -0.92 28.09 39.40
C ARG A 136 0.05 28.75 38.39
N ASP A 137 1.23 29.13 38.84
CA ASP A 137 2.25 29.66 37.93
C ASP A 137 2.67 28.59 36.89
N GLU A 138 2.67 28.94 35.61
CA GLU A 138 3.15 28.03 34.53
C GLU A 138 4.63 27.62 34.72
N ASP A 139 5.39 28.38 35.51
CA ASP A 139 6.77 28.09 35.93
C ASP A 139 6.88 27.07 37.07
N LEU A 140 5.75 26.59 37.63
CA LEU A 140 5.69 25.54 38.65
C LEU A 140 6.50 24.30 38.26
N GLU A 141 6.67 24.05 36.96
CA GLU A 141 7.34 22.85 36.45
C GLU A 141 8.82 22.75 36.80
N THR A 142 9.52 23.89 36.84
CA THR A 142 10.95 23.91 37.17
C THR A 142 11.17 23.89 38.68
N SER A 143 10.20 24.37 39.47
CA SER A 143 10.31 24.54 40.92
C SER A 143 9.52 23.52 41.76
N LYS A 144 8.80 22.58 41.14
CA LYS A 144 8.06 21.51 41.84
C LYS A 144 8.93 20.67 42.79
N GLY A 145 10.16 20.36 42.39
CA GLY A 145 11.12 19.64 43.23
C GLY A 145 11.44 20.42 44.52
N ASP A 146 11.71 21.71 44.37
CA ASP A 146 12.01 22.63 45.47
C ASP A 146 10.79 22.82 46.39
N HIS A 147 9.58 22.89 45.81
CA HIS A 147 8.33 22.97 46.57
C HIS A 147 8.09 21.70 47.40
N VAL A 148 8.35 20.51 46.85
CA VAL A 148 8.23 19.25 47.58
C VAL A 148 9.24 19.18 48.73
N GLU A 149 10.49 19.58 48.50
CA GLU A 149 11.55 19.58 49.52
C GLU A 149 11.26 20.58 50.66
N ALA A 150 10.79 21.80 50.32
CA ALA A 150 10.38 22.81 51.28
C ALA A 150 9.24 22.33 52.19
N LEU A 151 8.22 21.69 51.59
CA LEU A 151 7.08 21.14 52.33
C LEU A 151 7.45 19.92 53.17
N GLN A 152 8.39 19.07 52.72
CA GLN A 152 8.91 17.95 53.51
C GLN A 152 9.71 18.41 54.73
N SER A 153 10.56 19.44 54.55
CA SER A 153 11.31 20.07 55.64
C SER A 153 10.37 20.69 56.68
N TYR A 154 9.33 21.41 56.23
CA TYR A 154 8.34 22.01 57.13
C TYR A 154 7.52 20.95 57.86
N ARG A 155 7.07 19.88 57.20
CA ARG A 155 6.40 18.76 57.86
C ARG A 155 7.26 18.17 58.99
N SER A 156 8.53 17.89 58.72
CA SER A 156 9.46 17.30 59.69
C SER A 156 9.68 18.25 60.89
N ALA A 157 9.74 19.56 60.63
CA ALA A 157 9.86 20.58 61.66
C ALA A 157 8.58 20.70 62.53
N CYS A 158 7.39 20.60 61.94
CA CYS A 158 6.12 20.54 62.67
C CYS A 158 6.01 19.27 63.54
N GLU A 159 6.47 18.11 63.04
CA GLU A 159 6.50 16.85 63.80
C GLU A 159 7.43 16.95 65.03
N GLY A 160 8.62 17.55 64.86
CA GLY A 160 9.57 17.79 65.96
C GLY A 160 9.05 18.73 67.05
N ARG A 161 8.08 19.59 66.73
CA ARG A 161 7.40 20.53 67.65
C ARG A 161 6.03 20.06 68.13
N ALA A 162 5.63 18.82 67.81
CA ALA A 162 4.32 18.25 68.11
C ALA A 162 3.11 19.01 67.52
N MET A 163 3.30 19.75 66.42
CA MET A 163 2.23 20.45 65.68
C MET A 163 1.59 19.51 64.64
N TYR A 164 0.94 18.46 65.11
CA TYR A 164 0.45 17.37 64.25
C TYR A 164 -0.65 17.79 63.26
N ARG A 165 -1.44 18.82 63.60
CA ARG A 165 -2.49 19.32 62.71
C ARG A 165 -1.92 19.96 61.44
N GLU A 166 -0.87 20.76 61.58
CA GLU A 166 -0.18 21.39 60.43
C GLU A 166 0.56 20.34 59.61
N ALA A 167 1.28 19.44 60.27
CA ALA A 167 1.95 18.32 59.62
C ALA A 167 0.97 17.47 58.78
N TYR A 168 -0.25 17.24 59.27
CA TYR A 168 -1.30 16.54 58.53
C TYR A 168 -1.78 17.31 57.28
N LEU A 169 -1.99 18.63 57.38
CA LEU A 169 -2.40 19.45 56.24
C LEU A 169 -1.32 19.48 55.15
N VAL A 170 -0.05 19.66 55.54
CA VAL A 170 1.09 19.64 54.63
C VAL A 170 1.23 18.28 53.97
N GLN A 171 1.02 17.20 54.74
CA GLN A 171 1.00 15.84 54.21
C GLN A 171 -0.11 15.65 53.16
N GLN A 172 -1.29 16.25 53.34
CA GLN A 172 -2.35 16.22 52.34
C GLN A 172 -1.99 17.00 51.07
N VAL A 173 -1.32 18.16 51.21
CA VAL A 173 -0.83 18.93 50.05
C VAL A 173 0.22 18.15 49.28
N LEU A 174 1.22 17.56 49.95
CA LEU A 174 2.25 16.72 49.32
C LEU A 174 1.65 15.54 48.55
N ARG A 175 0.58 14.94 49.09
CA ARG A 175 -0.18 13.87 48.40
C ARG A 175 -0.88 14.39 47.15
N ASN A 176 -1.54 15.54 47.24
CA ASN A 176 -2.22 16.15 46.09
C ASN A 176 -1.22 16.52 44.99
N LEU A 177 -0.09 17.14 45.32
CA LEU A 177 0.96 17.47 44.36
C LEU A 177 1.48 16.23 43.61
N ARG A 178 1.66 15.12 44.33
CA ARG A 178 2.05 13.85 43.73
C ARG A 178 0.99 13.32 42.76
N LEU A 179 -0.29 13.35 43.14
CA LEU A 179 -1.39 12.93 42.28
C LEU A 179 -1.55 13.83 41.05
N GLU A 180 -1.33 15.13 41.19
CA GLU A 180 -1.37 16.09 40.08
C GLU A 180 -0.24 15.82 39.07
N GLU A 181 0.97 15.53 39.56
CA GLU A 181 2.11 15.19 38.71
C GLU A 181 1.88 13.89 37.96
N GLU A 182 1.40 12.85 38.65
CA GLU A 182 1.06 11.58 37.99
C GLU A 182 -0.08 11.75 36.97
N SER A 183 -1.09 12.56 37.30
CA SER A 183 -2.18 12.90 36.37
C SER A 183 -1.66 13.65 35.15
N ARG A 184 -0.69 14.55 35.33
CA ARG A 184 -0.01 15.24 34.23
C ARG A 184 0.79 14.27 33.37
N HIS A 185 1.54 13.37 33.99
CA HIS A 185 2.27 12.32 33.27
C HIS A 185 1.32 11.47 32.41
N VAL A 186 0.14 11.13 32.92
CA VAL A 186 -0.89 10.41 32.15
C VAL A 186 -1.43 11.23 30.97
N ARG A 187 -1.64 12.54 31.15
CA ARG A 187 -2.02 13.43 30.05
C ARG A 187 -0.93 13.48 28.97
N GLY A 188 0.33 13.64 29.36
CA GLY A 188 1.46 13.64 28.42
C GLY A 188 1.59 12.33 27.65
N ILE A 189 1.42 11.18 28.31
CA ILE A 189 1.36 9.88 27.62
C ILE A 189 0.19 9.85 26.63
N THR A 190 -0.98 10.35 27.03
CA THR A 190 -2.17 10.34 26.16
C THR A 190 -1.96 11.22 24.93
N GLU A 191 -1.36 12.40 25.09
CA GLU A 191 -0.99 13.29 23.99
C GLU A 191 0.02 12.64 23.04
N GLN A 192 1.07 12.01 23.58
CA GLN A 192 2.04 11.24 22.78
C GLN A 192 1.35 10.11 21.99
N GLN A 193 0.43 9.38 22.62
CA GLN A 193 -0.33 8.31 21.95
C GLN A 193 -1.22 8.84 20.81
N MET A 194 -1.78 10.04 20.96
CA MET A 194 -2.57 10.69 19.91
C MET A 194 -1.68 11.15 18.76
N GLU A 195 -0.51 11.69 19.07
CA GLU A 195 0.47 12.12 18.07
C GLU A 195 1.04 10.95 17.28
N GLU A 196 1.38 9.83 17.94
CA GLU A 196 1.80 8.59 17.27
C GLU A 196 0.75 8.07 16.28
N ARG A 197 -0.54 8.17 16.64
CA ARG A 197 -1.66 7.80 15.75
C ARG A 197 -1.72 8.73 14.55
N ARG A 198 -1.64 10.04 14.79
CA ARG A 198 -1.64 11.06 13.73
C ARG A 198 -0.51 10.81 12.73
N ILE A 199 0.71 10.61 13.22
CA ILE A 199 1.89 10.34 12.38
C ILE A 199 1.70 9.04 11.58
N LEU A 200 1.19 7.97 12.20
CA LEU A 200 0.93 6.71 11.49
C LEU A 200 -0.10 6.88 10.37
N GLU A 201 -1.18 7.63 10.62
CA GLU A 201 -2.23 7.90 9.65
C GLU A 201 -1.73 8.79 8.50
N GLU A 202 -0.93 9.81 8.80
CA GLU A 202 -0.31 10.68 7.81
C GLU A 202 0.66 9.91 6.91
N ALA A 203 1.51 9.07 7.50
CA ALA A 203 2.42 8.21 6.77
C ALA A 203 1.65 7.26 5.83
N HIS A 204 0.59 6.61 6.33
CA HIS A 204 -0.24 5.75 5.49
C HIS A 204 -0.96 6.52 4.36
N CYS A 205 -1.47 7.72 4.63
CA CYS A 205 -2.08 8.56 3.61
C CYS A 205 -1.08 8.96 2.52
N GLN A 206 0.17 9.24 2.90
CA GLN A 206 1.24 9.52 1.95
C GLN A 206 1.57 8.28 1.09
N GLU A 207 1.81 7.13 1.73
CA GLU A 207 2.06 5.86 1.01
C GLU A 207 0.91 5.52 0.05
N PHE A 208 -0.33 5.78 0.44
CA PHE A 208 -1.50 5.56 -0.39
C PHE A 208 -1.50 6.48 -1.62
N ARG A 209 -1.19 7.77 -1.45
CA ARG A 209 -1.05 8.71 -2.58
C ARG A 209 0.06 8.28 -3.53
N GLU A 210 1.22 7.91 -3.00
CA GLU A 210 2.37 7.45 -3.79
C GLU A 210 2.06 6.15 -4.53
N PHE A 211 1.36 5.21 -3.88
CA PHE A 211 0.84 4.00 -4.51
C PHE A 211 -0.07 4.33 -5.69
N HIS A 212 -1.05 5.22 -5.51
CA HIS A 212 -1.95 5.62 -6.58
C HIS A 212 -1.23 6.33 -7.72
N HIS A 213 -0.30 7.23 -7.40
CA HIS A 213 0.48 7.97 -8.38
C HIS A 213 1.35 7.03 -9.24
N SER A 214 2.13 6.15 -8.60
CA SER A 214 2.98 5.18 -9.29
C SER A 214 2.18 4.20 -10.14
N TRP A 215 1.00 3.77 -9.66
CA TRP A 215 0.12 2.91 -10.44
C TRP A 215 -0.53 3.60 -11.62
N ASN A 216 -0.96 4.85 -11.46
CA ASN A 216 -1.50 5.61 -12.58
C ASN A 216 -0.44 5.79 -13.66
N ALA A 217 0.79 6.21 -13.28
CA ALA A 217 1.90 6.31 -14.22
C ALA A 217 2.21 4.98 -14.94
N ARG A 218 2.11 3.84 -14.25
CA ARG A 218 2.29 2.51 -14.85
C ARG A 218 1.17 2.17 -15.85
N ILE A 219 -0.06 2.55 -15.56
CA ILE A 219 -1.20 2.35 -16.48
C ILE A 219 -1.06 3.27 -17.69
N ASP A 220 -0.73 4.54 -17.48
CA ASP A 220 -0.54 5.51 -18.56
C ASP A 220 0.56 5.05 -19.53
N ALA A 221 1.71 4.61 -19.01
CA ALA A 221 2.79 4.07 -19.84
C ALA A 221 2.38 2.79 -20.60
N PHE A 222 1.54 1.94 -20.00
CA PHE A 222 1.00 0.77 -20.68
C PHE A 222 0.04 1.17 -21.80
N GLU A 223 -0.85 2.14 -21.56
CA GLU A 223 -1.80 2.64 -22.55
C GLU A 223 -1.08 3.31 -23.74
N GLU A 224 -0.04 4.09 -23.46
CA GLU A 224 0.85 4.67 -24.48
C GLU A 224 1.51 3.58 -25.33
N GLU A 225 2.13 2.57 -24.70
CA GLU A 225 2.74 1.43 -25.42
C GLU A 225 1.71 0.69 -26.30
N GLN A 226 0.46 0.53 -25.83
CA GLN A 226 -0.58 -0.13 -26.63
C GLN A 226 -1.04 0.72 -27.81
N LEU A 227 -1.14 2.04 -27.64
CA LEU A 227 -1.46 2.96 -28.72
C LEU A 227 -0.37 2.94 -29.80
N GLU A 228 0.90 2.98 -29.41
CA GLU A 228 2.03 2.85 -30.34
C GLU A 228 2.01 1.51 -31.09
N ALA A 229 1.72 0.41 -30.39
CA ALA A 229 1.60 -0.91 -31.01
C ALA A 229 0.44 -1.00 -32.01
N GLU A 230 -0.71 -0.36 -31.73
CA GLU A 230 -1.84 -0.32 -32.68
C GLU A 230 -1.52 0.59 -33.87
N LEU A 231 -0.90 1.75 -33.65
CA LEU A 231 -0.48 2.67 -34.72
C LEU A 231 0.51 2.02 -35.67
N THR A 232 1.59 1.43 -35.15
CA THR A 232 2.62 0.76 -35.97
C THR A 232 2.04 -0.42 -36.76
N LEU A 233 1.07 -1.15 -36.19
CA LEU A 233 0.36 -2.20 -36.90
C LEU A 233 -0.48 -1.63 -38.04
N LEU A 234 -1.26 -0.57 -37.79
CA LEU A 234 -2.09 0.07 -38.80
C LEU A 234 -1.27 0.70 -39.93
N GLU A 235 -0.13 1.32 -39.61
CA GLU A 235 0.81 1.86 -40.58
C GLU A 235 1.33 0.76 -41.51
N ARG A 236 1.82 -0.35 -40.94
CA ARG A 236 2.25 -1.53 -41.73
C ARG A 236 1.12 -2.06 -42.62
N GLN A 237 -0.09 -2.20 -42.08
CA GLN A 237 -1.25 -2.68 -42.84
C GLN A 237 -1.61 -1.72 -43.99
N ASN A 238 -1.51 -0.41 -43.75
CA ASN A 238 -1.75 0.61 -44.77
C ASN A 238 -0.68 0.57 -45.88
N GLU A 239 0.60 0.46 -45.52
CA GLU A 239 1.70 0.30 -46.49
C GLU A 239 1.52 -0.96 -47.35
N GLU A 240 1.12 -2.08 -46.74
CA GLU A 240 0.82 -3.32 -47.47
C GLU A 240 -0.33 -3.14 -48.47
N LEU A 241 -1.38 -2.38 -48.11
CA LEU A 241 -2.49 -2.08 -49.02
C LEU A 241 -2.07 -1.12 -50.14
N ILE A 242 -1.27 -0.10 -49.85
CA ILE A 242 -0.72 0.81 -50.87
C ILE A 242 0.14 0.02 -51.85
N HIS A 243 1.05 -0.82 -51.36
CA HIS A 243 1.87 -1.68 -52.20
C HIS A 243 1.02 -2.63 -53.04
N PHE A 244 -0.04 -3.22 -52.47
CA PHE A 244 -0.98 -4.04 -53.21
C PHE A 244 -1.71 -3.28 -54.32
N GLN A 245 -2.11 -2.02 -54.09
CA GLN A 245 -2.72 -1.17 -55.11
C GLN A 245 -1.73 -0.80 -56.21
N GLU A 246 -0.47 -0.54 -55.87
CA GLU A 246 0.60 -0.31 -56.83
C GLU A 246 0.89 -1.57 -57.67
N GLU A 247 0.93 -2.75 -57.06
CA GLU A 247 1.02 -4.02 -57.76
C GLU A 247 -0.15 -4.21 -58.74
N MET A 248 -1.38 -3.89 -58.33
CA MET A 248 -2.55 -3.91 -59.21
C MET A 248 -2.39 -2.99 -60.41
N ARG A 249 -1.91 -1.76 -60.18
CA ARG A 249 -1.71 -0.74 -61.23
C ARG A 249 -0.58 -1.14 -62.19
N ASN A 250 0.50 -1.70 -61.67
CA ASN A 250 1.69 -2.08 -62.43
C ASN A 250 1.59 -3.47 -63.06
N PHE A 251 0.50 -4.20 -62.80
CA PHE A 251 0.28 -5.53 -63.35
C PHE A 251 0.11 -5.47 -64.87
N GLN A 252 1.20 -5.77 -65.58
CA GLN A 252 1.17 -6.01 -67.01
C GLN A 252 0.85 -7.49 -67.27
N PRO A 253 -0.19 -7.80 -68.06
CA PRO A 253 -0.45 -9.16 -68.52
C PRO A 253 0.78 -9.66 -69.28
N ARG A 254 1.46 -10.69 -68.77
CA ARG A 254 2.62 -11.31 -69.43
C ARG A 254 2.20 -12.16 -70.64
N LEU A 255 1.43 -11.59 -71.56
CA LEU A 255 0.73 -12.17 -72.73
C LEU A 255 -0.73 -12.52 -72.41
N LEU A 256 -1.66 -11.71 -72.90
CA LEU A 256 -3.06 -12.11 -73.01
C LEU A 256 -3.11 -13.39 -73.86
N ARG A 257 -3.59 -14.49 -73.27
CA ARG A 257 -3.82 -15.72 -74.02
C ARG A 257 -5.10 -15.56 -74.82
N TYR A 258 -4.97 -15.01 -76.02
CA TYR A 258 -6.06 -14.89 -76.97
C TYR A 258 -6.72 -16.25 -77.23
N SER A 259 -8.04 -16.25 -77.42
CA SER A 259 -8.78 -17.45 -77.75
C SER A 259 -8.26 -18.06 -79.05
N ARG A 260 -8.34 -19.39 -79.12
CA ARG A 260 -8.01 -20.14 -80.34
C ARG A 260 -8.82 -19.65 -81.55
N SER A 261 -10.09 -19.30 -81.33
CA SER A 261 -10.98 -18.73 -82.36
C SER A 261 -10.50 -17.38 -82.87
N LEU A 262 -9.94 -16.52 -82.01
CA LEU A 262 -9.35 -15.26 -82.45
C LEU A 262 -8.14 -15.50 -83.36
N LEU A 263 -7.24 -16.40 -82.95
CA LEU A 263 -6.04 -16.75 -83.73
C LEU A 263 -6.40 -17.33 -85.10
N GLU A 264 -7.38 -18.24 -85.14
CA GLU A 264 -7.91 -18.82 -86.38
C GLU A 264 -8.57 -17.76 -87.27
N SER A 265 -9.35 -16.84 -86.69
CA SER A 265 -9.99 -15.71 -87.39
C SER A 265 -8.94 -14.77 -88.01
N ARG A 266 -7.86 -14.45 -87.27
CA ARG A 266 -6.74 -13.63 -87.75
C ARG A 266 -5.94 -14.32 -88.86
N LEU A 267 -5.72 -15.64 -88.75
CA LEU A 267 -5.07 -16.43 -89.82
C LEU A 267 -5.91 -16.44 -91.11
N LYS A 268 -7.24 -16.61 -90.98
CA LYS A 268 -8.17 -16.55 -92.11
C LYS A 268 -8.21 -15.16 -92.74
N GLN A 269 -8.23 -14.11 -91.94
CA GLN A 269 -8.11 -12.72 -92.39
C GLN A 269 -6.83 -12.52 -93.23
N GLN A 270 -5.67 -13.00 -92.73
CA GLN A 270 -4.39 -12.89 -93.43
C GLN A 270 -4.41 -13.69 -94.76
N THR A 271 -5.02 -14.86 -94.76
CA THR A 271 -5.11 -15.72 -95.95
C THR A 271 -5.96 -15.08 -97.05
N LEU A 272 -7.13 -14.52 -96.70
CA LEU A 272 -8.00 -13.79 -97.64
C LEU A 272 -7.30 -12.55 -98.20
N ALA A 273 -6.57 -11.81 -97.35
CA ALA A 273 -5.76 -10.67 -97.79
C ALA A 273 -4.65 -11.08 -98.76
N LYS A 274 -3.94 -12.20 -98.52
CA LYS A 274 -2.94 -12.76 -99.45
C LYS A 274 -3.54 -13.17 -100.79
N GLN A 275 -4.78 -13.67 -100.78
CA GLN A 275 -5.56 -14.01 -101.98
C GLN A 275 -6.15 -12.78 -102.71
N ARG A 276 -5.93 -11.56 -102.19
CA ARG A 276 -6.49 -10.29 -102.69
C ARG A 276 -8.01 -10.17 -102.58
N ASP A 277 -8.66 -11.00 -101.78
CA ASP A 277 -10.08 -10.84 -101.44
C ASP A 277 -10.23 -9.87 -100.25
N TYR A 278 -10.21 -8.57 -100.56
CA TYR A 278 -10.28 -7.52 -99.55
C TYR A 278 -11.65 -7.40 -98.88
N VAL A 279 -12.73 -7.71 -99.60
CA VAL A 279 -14.09 -7.65 -99.05
C VAL A 279 -14.27 -8.74 -98.01
N GLY A 280 -13.89 -9.99 -98.33
CA GLY A 280 -13.89 -11.09 -97.38
C GLY A 280 -12.97 -10.86 -96.19
N ALA A 281 -11.77 -10.31 -96.44
CA ALA A 281 -10.83 -9.96 -95.36
C ALA A 281 -11.40 -8.88 -94.40
N GLN A 282 -12.14 -7.89 -94.91
CA GLN A 282 -12.75 -6.86 -94.08
C GLN A 282 -13.88 -7.41 -93.19
N VAL A 283 -14.71 -8.31 -93.72
CA VAL A 283 -15.74 -8.99 -92.92
C VAL A 283 -15.09 -9.85 -91.84
N GLN A 284 -14.04 -10.62 -92.19
CA GLN A 284 -13.31 -11.44 -91.22
C GLN A 284 -12.57 -10.60 -90.17
N LYS A 285 -12.10 -9.39 -90.53
CA LYS A 285 -11.53 -8.42 -89.58
C LYS A 285 -12.56 -7.99 -88.54
N ALA A 286 -13.76 -7.57 -88.95
CA ALA A 286 -14.82 -7.17 -88.02
C ALA A 286 -15.20 -8.33 -87.08
N HIS A 287 -15.26 -9.56 -87.60
CA HIS A 287 -15.48 -10.75 -86.79
C HIS A 287 -14.33 -11.02 -85.80
N ALA A 288 -13.07 -10.84 -86.21
CA ALA A 288 -11.92 -10.96 -85.30
C ALA A 288 -11.94 -9.89 -84.19
N GLU A 289 -12.26 -8.63 -84.53
CA GLU A 289 -12.36 -7.53 -83.56
C GLU A 289 -13.48 -7.78 -82.54
N ALA A 290 -14.61 -8.36 -82.95
CA ALA A 290 -15.68 -8.75 -82.02
C ALA A 290 -15.23 -9.83 -81.03
N ILE A 291 -14.49 -10.85 -81.50
CA ILE A 291 -13.94 -11.89 -80.61
C ILE A 291 -12.88 -11.31 -79.67
N GLU A 292 -12.02 -10.42 -80.18
CA GLU A 292 -10.99 -9.76 -79.40
C GLU A 292 -11.58 -8.92 -78.25
N ALA A 293 -12.65 -8.18 -78.50
CA ALA A 293 -13.34 -7.42 -77.46
C ALA A 293 -13.87 -8.32 -76.33
N VAL A 294 -14.48 -9.46 -76.67
CA VAL A 294 -14.97 -10.44 -75.68
C VAL A 294 -13.83 -11.09 -74.90
N ASP A 295 -12.72 -11.44 -75.56
CA ASP A 295 -11.55 -12.00 -74.90
C ASP A 295 -10.90 -10.99 -73.93
N ILE A 296 -10.86 -9.70 -74.31
CA ILE A 296 -10.36 -8.62 -73.45
C ILE A 296 -11.24 -8.47 -72.21
N GLU A 297 -12.57 -8.38 -72.37
CA GLU A 297 -13.51 -8.26 -71.25
C GLU A 297 -13.41 -9.46 -70.30
N ARG A 298 -13.34 -10.68 -70.86
CA ARG A 298 -13.15 -11.89 -70.06
C ARG A 298 -11.83 -11.84 -69.28
N PHE A 299 -10.76 -11.40 -69.90
CA PHE A 299 -9.47 -11.28 -69.23
C PHE A 299 -9.51 -10.23 -68.11
N GLU A 300 -10.15 -9.09 -68.34
CA GLU A 300 -10.32 -8.03 -67.34
C GLU A 300 -11.15 -8.50 -66.14
N THR A 301 -12.25 -9.22 -66.38
CA THR A 301 -13.09 -9.78 -65.31
C THR A 301 -12.35 -10.84 -64.49
N GLU A 302 -11.62 -11.75 -65.14
CA GLU A 302 -10.77 -12.73 -64.45
C GLU A 302 -9.68 -12.03 -63.62
N ARG A 303 -9.03 -10.99 -64.19
CA ARG A 303 -8.02 -10.18 -63.51
C ARG A 303 -8.60 -9.48 -62.27
N MET A 304 -9.74 -8.80 -62.41
CA MET A 304 -10.43 -8.13 -61.30
C MET A 304 -10.78 -9.13 -60.19
N SER A 305 -11.35 -10.28 -60.54
CA SER A 305 -11.73 -11.31 -59.56
C SER A 305 -10.52 -11.87 -58.77
N LEU A 306 -9.35 -11.98 -59.41
CA LEU A 306 -8.12 -12.42 -58.75
C LEU A 306 -7.66 -11.40 -57.71
N PHE A 307 -7.71 -10.11 -58.06
CA PHE A 307 -7.34 -9.05 -57.15
C PHE A 307 -8.33 -8.88 -56.01
N GLU A 308 -9.63 -8.94 -56.25
CA GLU A 308 -10.66 -8.92 -55.20
C GLU A 308 -10.43 -10.03 -54.17
N ARG A 309 -10.14 -11.26 -54.61
CA ARG A 309 -9.83 -12.38 -53.70
C ARG A 309 -8.58 -12.13 -52.87
N ARG A 310 -7.53 -11.58 -53.48
CA ARG A 310 -6.28 -11.26 -52.78
C ARG A 310 -6.46 -10.12 -51.78
N GLU A 311 -7.18 -9.08 -52.17
CA GLU A 311 -7.50 -7.93 -51.31
C GLU A 311 -8.35 -8.38 -50.12
N TYR A 312 -9.40 -9.17 -50.37
CA TYR A 312 -10.22 -9.75 -49.31
C TYR A 312 -9.38 -10.56 -48.32
N ALA A 313 -8.48 -11.41 -48.83
CA ALA A 313 -7.59 -12.20 -47.98
C ALA A 313 -6.58 -11.33 -47.19
N ALA A 314 -6.12 -10.21 -47.75
CA ALA A 314 -5.26 -9.25 -47.03
C ALA A 314 -6.04 -8.55 -45.91
N ARG A 315 -7.20 -7.94 -46.22
CA ARG A 315 -8.06 -7.27 -45.23
C ARG A 315 -8.51 -8.20 -44.12
N HIS A 316 -8.86 -9.45 -44.46
CA HIS A 316 -9.23 -10.45 -43.46
C HIS A 316 -8.06 -10.78 -42.53
N ARG A 317 -6.83 -10.90 -43.06
CA ARG A 317 -5.63 -11.08 -42.23
C ARG A 317 -5.40 -9.86 -41.32
N HIS A 318 -5.54 -8.65 -41.84
CA HIS A 318 -5.41 -7.42 -41.06
C HIS A 318 -6.41 -7.34 -39.89
N GLN A 319 -7.67 -7.73 -40.14
CA GLN A 319 -8.70 -7.81 -39.11
C GLN A 319 -8.35 -8.85 -38.02
N GLN A 320 -7.83 -10.01 -38.40
CA GLN A 320 -7.42 -11.04 -37.46
C GLN A 320 -6.24 -10.59 -36.59
N GLU A 321 -5.25 -9.89 -37.17
CA GLU A 321 -4.12 -9.32 -36.45
C GLU A 321 -4.58 -8.28 -35.42
N LEU A 322 -5.45 -7.35 -35.82
CA LEU A 322 -6.03 -6.34 -34.92
C LEU A 322 -6.83 -6.99 -33.78
N TYR A 323 -7.65 -8.00 -34.10
CA TYR A 323 -8.41 -8.74 -33.09
C TYR A 323 -7.48 -9.45 -32.09
N ALA A 324 -6.42 -10.09 -32.58
CA ALA A 324 -5.44 -10.75 -31.73
C ALA A 324 -4.69 -9.75 -30.83
N LEU A 325 -4.33 -8.57 -31.36
CA LEU A 325 -3.73 -7.49 -30.57
C LEU A 325 -4.69 -7.01 -29.48
N ARG A 326 -5.94 -6.68 -29.81
CA ARG A 326 -6.96 -6.24 -28.85
C ARG A 326 -7.19 -7.25 -27.74
N THR A 327 -7.30 -8.53 -28.09
CA THR A 327 -7.48 -9.60 -27.09
C THR A 327 -6.28 -9.66 -26.13
N LYS A 328 -5.05 -9.49 -26.63
CA LYS A 328 -3.84 -9.43 -25.79
C LYS A 328 -3.87 -8.20 -24.88
N VAL A 329 -4.18 -7.02 -25.42
CA VAL A 329 -4.32 -5.75 -24.67
C VAL A 329 -5.32 -5.92 -23.52
N GLU A 330 -6.52 -6.42 -23.80
CA GLU A 330 -7.56 -6.64 -22.80
C GLU A 330 -7.12 -7.63 -21.72
N SER A 331 -6.50 -8.75 -22.10
CA SER A 331 -5.98 -9.73 -21.15
C SER A 331 -4.92 -9.13 -20.22
N ARG A 332 -4.04 -8.27 -20.77
CA ARG A 332 -2.99 -7.60 -20.01
C ARG A 332 -3.55 -6.52 -19.10
N ARG A 333 -4.55 -5.77 -19.55
CA ARG A 333 -5.28 -4.78 -18.75
C ARG A 333 -5.94 -5.43 -17.54
N LEU A 334 -6.65 -6.54 -17.74
CA LEU A 334 -7.26 -7.31 -16.65
C LEU A 334 -6.22 -7.85 -15.67
N TYR A 335 -5.06 -8.28 -16.16
CA TYR A 335 -3.95 -8.70 -15.31
C TYR A 335 -3.44 -7.53 -14.44
N LEU A 336 -3.20 -6.36 -15.03
CA LEU A 336 -2.75 -5.17 -14.28
C LEU A 336 -3.78 -4.73 -13.24
N GLU A 337 -5.06 -4.78 -13.57
CA GLU A 337 -6.14 -4.45 -12.62
C GLU A 337 -6.14 -5.41 -11.41
N ARG A 338 -6.03 -6.72 -11.65
CA ARG A 338 -5.92 -7.72 -10.58
C ARG A 338 -4.66 -7.51 -9.74
N TYR A 339 -3.54 -7.22 -10.39
CA TYR A 339 -2.27 -6.98 -9.72
C TYR A 339 -2.33 -5.71 -8.84
N ARG A 340 -2.96 -4.63 -9.32
CA ARG A 340 -3.21 -3.41 -8.54
C ARG A 340 -4.04 -3.70 -7.29
N LYS A 341 -5.11 -4.49 -7.43
CA LYS A 341 -5.95 -4.87 -6.28
C LYS A 341 -5.15 -5.65 -5.24
N GLN A 342 -4.33 -6.62 -5.67
CA GLN A 342 -3.49 -7.40 -4.77
C GLN A 342 -2.47 -6.54 -4.02
N GLU A 343 -1.75 -5.65 -4.71
CA GLU A 343 -0.79 -4.76 -4.06
C GLU A 343 -1.47 -3.77 -3.09
N LEU A 344 -2.66 -3.27 -3.46
CA LEU A 344 -3.48 -2.44 -2.58
C LEU A 344 -3.88 -3.19 -1.30
N ASP A 345 -4.33 -4.44 -1.42
CA ASP A 345 -4.69 -5.28 -0.28
C ASP A 345 -3.50 -5.49 0.66
N VAL A 346 -2.30 -5.72 0.10
CA VAL A 346 -1.07 -5.84 0.89
C VAL A 346 -0.73 -4.55 1.61
N LEU A 347 -0.86 -3.39 0.95
CA LEU A 347 -0.64 -2.07 1.54
C LEU A 347 -1.58 -1.82 2.73
N LEU A 348 -2.87 -2.10 2.54
CA LEU A 348 -3.89 -1.95 3.59
C LEU A 348 -3.63 -2.91 4.76
N GLN A 349 -3.25 -4.16 4.47
CA GLN A 349 -2.93 -5.13 5.50
C GLN A 349 -1.70 -4.71 6.32
N ARG A 350 -0.69 -4.11 5.69
CA ARG A 350 0.47 -3.53 6.38
C ARG A 350 0.06 -2.44 7.35
N TYR A 351 -0.79 -1.50 6.93
CA TYR A 351 -1.32 -0.45 7.81
C TYR A 351 -2.11 -1.02 8.98
N ILE A 352 -3.03 -1.96 8.72
CA ILE A 352 -3.82 -2.61 9.78
C ILE A 352 -2.92 -3.30 10.80
N ASN A 353 -1.86 -3.97 10.36
CA ASN A 353 -0.92 -4.64 11.25
C ASN A 353 -0.10 -3.62 12.07
N ALA A 354 0.40 -2.56 11.44
CA ALA A 354 1.14 -1.49 12.12
C ALA A 354 0.26 -0.80 13.19
N ARG A 355 -0.98 -0.47 12.83
CA ARG A 355 -1.97 0.11 13.74
C ARG A 355 -2.27 -0.79 14.93
N ARG A 356 -2.55 -2.09 14.70
CA ARG A 356 -2.80 -3.05 15.79
C ARG A 356 -1.59 -3.18 16.72
N SER A 357 -0.38 -3.19 16.17
CA SER A 357 0.85 -3.27 16.96
C SER A 357 1.01 -2.03 17.86
N MET A 358 0.82 -0.83 17.30
CA MET A 358 0.83 0.42 18.06
C MET A 358 -0.28 0.44 19.12
N GLU A 359 -1.52 0.10 18.78
CA GLU A 359 -2.63 0.05 19.74
C GLU A 359 -2.34 -0.94 20.88
N SER A 360 -1.72 -2.09 20.59
CA SER A 360 -1.29 -3.05 21.59
C SER A 360 -0.23 -2.46 22.53
N GLN A 361 0.76 -1.74 22.00
CA GLN A 361 1.78 -1.06 22.80
C GLN A 361 1.16 0.02 23.69
N GLN A 362 0.27 0.85 23.13
CA GLN A 362 -0.45 1.89 23.87
C GLN A 362 -1.33 1.31 24.99
N ASN A 363 -2.00 0.17 24.75
CA ASN A 363 -2.78 -0.52 25.77
C ASN A 363 -1.90 -1.07 26.91
N ILE A 364 -0.71 -1.59 26.61
CA ILE A 364 0.25 -2.02 27.64
C ILE A 364 0.68 -0.82 28.50
N VAL A 365 1.01 0.31 27.88
CA VAL A 365 1.38 1.54 28.59
C VAL A 365 0.21 2.03 29.45
N ARG A 366 -1.00 2.13 28.88
CA ARG A 366 -2.21 2.53 29.61
C ARG A 366 -2.48 1.65 30.82
N ASN A 367 -2.36 0.32 30.68
CA ASN A 367 -2.53 -0.60 31.80
C ASN A 367 -1.49 -0.36 32.90
N LYS A 368 -0.22 -0.19 32.54
CA LYS A 368 0.85 0.13 33.51
C LYS A 368 0.59 1.45 34.23
N THR A 369 0.29 2.52 33.50
CA THR A 369 0.03 3.84 34.08
C THR A 369 -1.24 3.84 34.93
N GLY A 370 -2.30 3.15 34.50
CA GLY A 370 -3.52 2.98 35.28
C GLY A 370 -3.29 2.26 36.61
N THR A 371 -2.45 1.21 36.63
CA THR A 371 -2.09 0.56 37.90
C THR A 371 -1.26 1.46 38.82
N LEU A 372 -0.41 2.32 38.27
CA LEU A 372 0.38 3.27 39.05
C LEU A 372 -0.52 4.31 39.72
N LEU A 373 -1.41 4.95 38.94
CA LEU A 373 -2.41 5.89 39.47
C LEU A 373 -3.29 5.26 40.54
N LEU A 374 -3.76 4.01 40.32
CA LEU A 374 -4.62 3.33 41.28
C LEU A 374 -3.89 3.04 42.60
N LYS A 375 -2.60 2.66 42.56
CA LYS A 375 -1.78 2.48 43.76
C LYS A 375 -1.65 3.78 44.55
N HIS A 376 -1.42 4.89 43.86
CA HIS A 376 -1.28 6.19 44.51
C HIS A 376 -2.61 6.74 45.05
N ALA A 377 -3.72 6.49 44.35
CA ALA A 377 -5.06 6.86 44.79
C ALA A 377 -5.56 6.00 45.96
N CYS A 378 -5.31 4.69 45.99
CA CYS A 378 -5.71 3.82 47.11
C CYS A 378 -4.91 4.10 48.39
N ASN A 379 -3.66 4.56 48.26
CA ASN A 379 -2.86 5.06 49.38
C ASN A 379 -3.48 6.35 50.01
N MET A 380 -4.54 6.93 49.44
CA MET A 380 -5.30 8.02 50.07
C MET A 380 -6.32 7.54 51.12
N LYS A 381 -6.63 6.24 51.19
CA LYS A 381 -7.73 5.70 52.02
C LYS A 381 -7.30 4.88 53.23
N THR A 382 -6.01 4.63 53.43
CA THR A 382 -5.53 3.67 54.45
C THR A 382 -5.26 4.25 55.83
N ASP A 383 -5.37 5.58 56.02
CA ASP A 383 -5.12 6.19 57.33
C ASP A 383 -6.41 6.45 58.15
N SER A 384 -7.58 6.07 57.64
CA SER A 384 -8.87 6.15 58.36
C SER A 384 -9.44 4.76 58.67
N SER A 385 -8.97 4.22 59.81
CA SER A 385 -9.49 3.05 60.53
C SER A 385 -9.16 1.66 59.96
N GLY A 386 -8.52 0.82 60.78
CA GLY A 386 -8.13 -0.55 60.47
C GLY A 386 -9.31 -1.53 60.33
N THR A 387 -10.12 -1.40 59.28
CA THR A 387 -11.22 -2.34 58.99
C THR A 387 -11.34 -2.69 57.50
N ALA A 388 -10.23 -2.86 56.79
CA ALA A 388 -10.24 -3.27 55.38
C ALA A 388 -9.14 -4.31 55.05
N VAL A 389 -9.07 -5.39 55.82
CA VAL A 389 -8.12 -6.51 55.59
C VAL A 389 -8.77 -7.72 54.90
N LEU A 390 -10.02 -7.65 54.40
CA LEU A 390 -10.68 -8.87 53.87
C LEU A 390 -11.33 -8.78 52.48
N VAL A 391 -11.00 -7.80 51.61
CA VAL A 391 -11.60 -7.76 50.25
C VAL A 391 -10.56 -7.62 49.11
N GLU A 392 -9.28 -7.86 49.38
CA GLU A 392 -8.22 -7.78 48.34
C GLU A 392 -7.70 -9.16 47.87
N SER A 393 -8.54 -10.20 47.94
CA SER A 393 -8.23 -11.54 47.39
C SER A 393 -9.21 -12.04 46.33
N ALA A 394 -10.07 -11.18 45.77
CA ALA A 394 -10.96 -11.55 44.66
C ALA A 394 -10.58 -10.93 43.29
N GLY A 395 -9.64 -9.97 43.26
CA GLY A 395 -9.31 -9.21 42.04
C GLY A 395 -8.02 -9.61 41.33
N SER A 396 -7.11 -10.34 42.00
CA SER A 396 -5.80 -10.70 41.46
C SER A 396 -5.80 -12.10 40.87
N GLY A 397 -6.22 -12.19 39.60
CA GLY A 397 -5.60 -13.10 38.62
C GLY A 397 -5.92 -14.60 38.69
N THR A 398 -6.15 -15.17 37.50
CA THR A 398 -5.83 -16.54 37.08
C THR A 398 -6.84 -17.70 37.16
N PHE A 399 -8.01 -17.61 37.81
CA PHE A 399 -9.00 -18.72 37.73
C PHE A 399 -10.45 -18.36 37.32
N GLY A 400 -10.78 -17.08 37.11
CA GLY A 400 -12.16 -16.64 36.83
C GLY A 400 -12.67 -16.82 35.39
N THR A 401 -11.80 -16.97 34.39
CA THR A 401 -12.21 -17.02 32.98
C THR A 401 -12.76 -18.38 32.52
N VAL A 402 -12.51 -19.45 33.28
CA VAL A 402 -13.00 -20.80 32.90
C VAL A 402 -14.47 -21.00 33.30
N VAL A 403 -14.91 -20.42 34.43
CA VAL A 403 -16.30 -20.54 34.90
C VAL A 403 -17.26 -19.68 34.08
N GLN A 404 -16.84 -18.46 33.69
CA GLN A 404 -17.64 -17.59 32.81
C GLN A 404 -17.75 -18.13 31.38
N ARG A 405 -16.71 -18.83 30.90
CA ARG A 405 -16.75 -19.50 29.59
C ARG A 405 -17.66 -20.74 29.61
N ARG A 406 -17.78 -21.45 30.74
CA ARG A 406 -18.68 -22.62 30.88
C ARG A 406 -20.16 -22.20 30.88
N GLN A 407 -20.51 -21.13 31.59
CA GLN A 407 -21.87 -20.57 31.58
C GLN A 407 -22.28 -20.00 30.21
N ALA A 408 -21.35 -19.41 29.45
CA ALA A 408 -21.62 -18.91 28.10
C ALA A 408 -21.86 -20.05 27.08
N TYR A 409 -21.23 -21.21 27.25
CA TYR A 409 -21.49 -22.39 26.43
C TYR A 409 -22.82 -23.08 26.80
N GLU A 410 -23.19 -23.13 28.09
CA GLU A 410 -24.48 -23.69 28.53
C GLU A 410 -25.69 -22.86 28.05
N MET A 411 -25.58 -21.53 28.06
CA MET A 411 -26.64 -20.64 27.55
C MET A 411 -26.78 -20.64 26.01
N ARG A 412 -25.74 -21.10 25.30
CA ARG A 412 -25.77 -21.24 23.83
C ARG A 412 -26.25 -22.63 23.42
N ALA A 413 -26.00 -23.66 24.23
CA ALA A 413 -26.47 -25.02 24.01
C ALA A 413 -27.99 -25.19 24.23
N SER A 414 -28.61 -24.37 25.11
CA SER A 414 -30.05 -24.43 25.39
C SER A 414 -30.94 -23.71 24.36
N LYS A 415 -30.37 -22.98 23.40
CA LYS A 415 -31.12 -22.30 22.32
C LYS A 415 -31.12 -23.05 20.97
N GLY A 416 -30.51 -24.23 20.91
CA GLY A 416 -30.41 -25.04 19.70
C GLY A 416 -31.24 -26.32 19.76
N SER A 417 -32.54 -26.25 20.09
CA SER A 417 -33.43 -27.42 19.96
C SER A 417 -34.89 -27.01 19.85
N THR A 418 -35.27 -26.47 18.70
CA THR A 418 -36.63 -26.63 18.17
C THR A 418 -36.54 -26.99 16.69
N ASN A 419 -36.81 -28.27 16.44
CA ASN A 419 -37.28 -28.85 15.18
C ASN A 419 -38.43 -27.99 14.59
N GLY A 420 -38.70 -27.96 13.28
CA GLY A 420 -38.42 -28.99 12.29
C GLY A 420 -38.72 -28.57 10.84
N PRO A 421 -38.93 -29.55 9.94
CA PRO A 421 -38.81 -29.39 8.49
C PRO A 421 -40.12 -28.92 7.87
N SER A 422 -40.03 -28.08 6.83
CA SER A 422 -41.16 -27.83 5.92
C SER A 422 -40.72 -27.95 4.46
N ILE A 423 -41.53 -28.72 3.76
CA ILE A 423 -41.47 -29.18 2.37
C ILE A 423 -42.08 -28.10 1.43
N CYS A 424 -41.89 -28.31 0.11
CA CYS A 424 -42.49 -27.68 -1.09
C CYS A 424 -41.68 -26.52 -1.69
N ALA A 425 -41.03 -26.64 -2.86
CA ALA A 425 -41.49 -26.98 -4.23
C ALA A 425 -42.03 -25.76 -5.02
N GLN A 426 -41.73 -25.79 -6.33
CA GLN A 426 -42.08 -24.89 -7.46
C GLN A 426 -41.02 -23.82 -7.79
N ASP A 427 -40.26 -23.89 -8.89
CA ASP A 427 -40.55 -24.01 -10.34
C ASP A 427 -41.40 -22.86 -10.94
N GLY A 428 -40.80 -22.17 -11.91
CA GLY A 428 -41.36 -21.13 -12.79
C GLY A 428 -40.28 -20.08 -13.07
N LYS A 429 -39.60 -19.99 -14.22
CA LYS A 429 -39.94 -20.07 -15.65
C LYS A 429 -40.93 -18.98 -16.10
N THR A 430 -40.54 -18.28 -17.18
CA THR A 430 -41.17 -17.17 -17.94
C THR A 430 -40.82 -15.76 -17.45
N MET A 431 -40.40 -14.79 -18.28
CA MET A 431 -40.23 -14.69 -19.75
C MET A 431 -38.88 -14.07 -20.10
#